data_AF-A0A451ESE1-F1
#
_entry.id   AF-A0A451ESE1-F1
#
_cell.length_a   1.000
_cell.length_b   1.000
_cell.length_c   1.000
_cell.angle_alpha   90.00
_cell.angle_beta   90.00
_cell.angle_gamma   90.00
#
_symmetry.space_group_name_H-M   'P 1'
#
loop_
_entity.id
_entity.type
_entity.pdbx_description
1 polymer ?
#
loop_
_entity_poly.entity_id
_entity_poly.type
_entity_poly.pdbx_seq_one_letter_code
_entity_poly.pdbx_strand_id
1 'polypeptide(L)' 'DNTNGCISAGSHFNPDKKEHGGPTDAERHAGDLGNIEANAEGIAKISINDKQISLTGPNSIVGRTVVVHAD' A
#
# COMPACT_ATOMS: atom_id res chain seq x y z
N ASP A 1 6.02 4.20 11.43
CA ASP A 1 6.82 5.26 12.05
C ASP A 1 6.55 6.55 11.28
N ASN A 2 6.48 7.68 11.99
CA ASN A 2 6.25 9.00 11.42
C ASN A 2 7.19 10.07 12.01
N THR A 3 8.28 9.65 12.66
CA THR A 3 9.26 10.55 13.29
C THR A 3 10.04 11.40 12.29
N ASN A 4 10.15 10.94 11.04
CA ASN A 4 10.73 11.70 9.92
C ASN A 4 9.75 11.78 8.73
N GLY A 5 8.47 12.04 9.02
CA GLY A 5 7.40 12.05 8.01
C GLY A 5 7.29 10.73 7.25
N CYS A 6 6.91 10.81 5.97
CA CYS A 6 6.75 9.63 5.12
C CYS A 6 8.06 8.84 4.88
N ILE A 7 9.23 9.48 5.04
CA ILE A 7 10.52 8.81 4.87
C ILE A 7 10.66 7.67 5.89
N SER A 8 10.22 7.91 7.12
CA SER A 8 10.26 6.90 8.19
C SER A 8 9.28 5.74 7.99
N ALA A 9 8.35 5.81 7.01
CA ALA A 9 7.49 4.68 6.68
C ALA A 9 8.25 3.51 6.04
N GLY A 10 9.40 3.78 5.41
CA GLY A 10 10.23 2.78 4.75
C GLY A 10 9.71 2.34 3.37
N SER A 11 10.14 1.17 2.91
CA SER A 11 9.70 0.57 1.64
C SER A 11 8.29 -0.01 1.73
N HIS A 12 7.73 -0.41 0.59
CA HIS A 12 6.45 -1.12 0.54
C HIS A 12 6.46 -2.37 1.44
N PHE A 13 5.31 -2.68 2.02
CA PHE A 13 5.17 -3.86 2.87
C PHE A 13 5.31 -5.15 2.05
N ASN A 14 6.40 -5.88 2.26
CA ASN A 14 6.78 -7.04 1.46
C ASN A 14 7.21 -8.24 2.34
N PRO A 15 6.26 -8.93 3.01
CA PRO A 15 6.57 -10.08 3.86
C PRO A 15 7.13 -11.27 3.07
N ASP A 16 6.71 -11.44 1.82
CA ASP A 16 7.04 -12.58 0.96
C ASP A 16 8.28 -12.36 0.09
N LYS A 17 8.94 -11.20 0.20
CA LYS A 17 10.16 -10.83 -0.56
C LYS A 17 9.98 -10.95 -2.08
N LYS A 18 8.85 -10.48 -2.56
CA LYS A 18 8.49 -10.42 -3.99
C LYS A 18 8.99 -9.14 -4.63
N GLU A 19 8.98 -9.10 -5.96
CA GLU A 19 9.18 -7.86 -6.72
C GLU A 19 7.90 -7.00 -6.69
N HIS A 20 8.04 -5.71 -7.00
CA HIS A 20 6.90 -4.80 -7.12
C HIS A 20 6.00 -5.18 -8.31
N GLY A 21 4.69 -5.04 -8.14
CA GLY A 21 3.71 -5.32 -9.21
C GLY A 21 2.38 -4.61 -9.02
N GLY A 22 1.49 -4.77 -9.99
CA GLY A 22 0.11 -4.28 -9.92
C GLY A 22 -0.74 -5.12 -8.97
N PRO A 23 -1.90 -4.61 -8.49
CA PRO A 23 -2.69 -5.26 -7.45
C PRO A 23 -3.30 -6.62 -7.84
N THR A 24 -3.33 -6.94 -9.13
CA THR A 24 -3.81 -8.23 -9.65
C THR A 24 -2.68 -9.21 -10.00
N ASP A 25 -1.43 -8.78 -9.90
CA ASP A 25 -0.28 -9.59 -10.29
C ASP A 25 0.03 -10.64 -9.23
N ALA A 26 0.45 -11.82 -9.69
CA ALA A 26 0.91 -12.89 -8.82
C ALA A 26 2.24 -12.54 -8.14
N GLU A 27 3.09 -11.79 -8.84
CA GLU A 27 4.27 -11.14 -8.28
C GLU A 27 4.00 -9.67 -8.00
N ARG A 28 3.88 -9.38 -6.72
CA ARG A 28 3.72 -8.03 -6.15
C ARG A 28 4.06 -8.06 -4.66
N HIS A 29 4.38 -6.92 -4.08
CA HIS A 29 4.40 -6.79 -2.64
C HIS A 29 2.98 -6.90 -2.06
N ALA A 30 2.85 -7.33 -0.80
CA ALA A 30 1.56 -7.33 -0.12
C ALA A 30 0.97 -5.91 0.00
N GLY A 31 1.81 -4.88 0.13
CA GLY A 31 1.39 -3.48 0.21
C GLY A 31 1.06 -2.80 -1.12
N ASP A 32 1.20 -3.48 -2.25
CA ASP A 32 0.98 -2.88 -3.58
C ASP A 32 -0.51 -2.83 -3.92
N LEU A 33 -1.17 -1.70 -3.64
CA LEU A 33 -2.61 -1.51 -3.88
C LEU A 33 -2.95 -0.84 -5.22
N GLY A 34 -1.93 -0.52 -6.02
CA GLY A 34 -2.08 0.14 -7.31
C GLY A 34 -2.39 1.64 -7.20
N ASN A 35 -2.90 2.20 -8.31
CA ASN A 35 -3.18 3.63 -8.42
C ASN A 35 -4.59 3.98 -7.94
N ILE A 36 -4.73 5.23 -7.49
CA ILE A 36 -6.00 5.87 -7.20
C ILE A 36 -6.19 7.04 -8.18
N GLU A 37 -7.43 7.32 -8.55
CA GLU A 37 -7.75 8.43 -9.45
C GLU A 37 -8.42 9.56 -8.67
N ALA A 38 -7.80 10.74 -8.69
CA ALA A 38 -8.40 11.96 -8.16
C ALA A 38 -9.29 12.60 -9.24
N ASN A 39 -10.46 13.08 -8.83
CA ASN A 39 -11.34 13.84 -9.71
C ASN A 39 -10.75 15.23 -10.02
N ALA A 40 -11.44 16.03 -10.84
CA ALA A 40 -11.02 17.39 -11.21
C ALA A 40 -10.87 18.36 -10.02
N GLU A 41 -11.41 18.02 -8.85
CA GLU A 41 -11.30 18.80 -7.60
C GLU A 41 -10.14 18.32 -6.72
N GLY A 42 -9.36 17.33 -7.17
CA GLY A 42 -8.28 16.70 -6.41
C GLY A 42 -8.76 15.68 -5.37
N ILE A 43 -10.01 15.21 -5.45
CA ILE A 43 -10.60 14.25 -4.50
C ILE A 43 -10.57 12.85 -5.10
N ALA A 44 -9.85 11.93 -4.45
CA ALA A 44 -9.89 10.50 -4.76
C ALA A 44 -10.87 9.77 -3.83
N LYS A 45 -11.91 9.13 -4.40
CA LYS A 45 -12.80 8.23 -3.67
C LYS A 45 -12.37 6.78 -3.94
N ILE A 46 -11.93 6.09 -2.89
CA ILE A 46 -11.25 4.82 -3.02
C ILE A 46 -12.12 3.69 -2.45
N SER A 47 -12.27 2.61 -3.21
CA SER A 47 -12.85 1.35 -2.74
C SER A 47 -12.03 0.20 -3.35
N ILE A 48 -11.15 -0.39 -2.55
CA ILE A 48 -10.24 -1.46 -2.97
C ILE A 48 -10.53 -2.69 -2.12
N ASN A 49 -10.63 -3.86 -2.76
CA ASN A 49 -10.66 -5.15 -2.09
C ASN A 49 -9.36 -5.89 -2.41
N ASP A 50 -8.64 -6.31 -1.36
CA ASP A 50 -7.34 -6.95 -1.49
C ASP A 50 -7.31 -8.28 -0.70
N LYS A 51 -6.50 -9.23 -1.16
CA LYS A 51 -6.38 -10.59 -0.59
C LYS A 51 -5.01 -10.87 0.06
N GLN A 52 -4.03 -9.98 -0.11
CA GLN A 52 -2.67 -10.13 0.43
C GLN A 52 -2.56 -9.49 1.83
N ILE A 53 -3.14 -8.30 2.02
CA ILE A 53 -3.17 -7.62 3.31
C ILE A 53 -4.22 -8.21 4.25
N SER A 54 -3.94 -8.18 5.55
CA SER A 54 -4.85 -8.62 6.60
C SER A 54 -4.82 -7.65 7.77
N LEU A 55 -5.82 -7.74 8.64
CA LEU A 55 -5.81 -7.03 9.93
C LEU A 55 -5.22 -7.88 11.06
N THR A 56 -4.94 -9.16 10.80
CA THR A 56 -4.39 -10.12 11.77
C THR A 56 -3.36 -11.05 11.12
N GLY A 57 -2.61 -11.78 11.95
CA GLY A 57 -1.62 -12.75 11.48
C GLY A 57 -0.36 -12.12 10.86
N PRO A 58 0.45 -12.92 10.13
CA PRO A 58 1.75 -12.50 9.61
C PRO A 58 1.68 -11.31 8.64
N ASN A 59 0.59 -11.21 7.87
CA ASN A 59 0.35 -10.13 6.91
C ASN A 59 -0.46 -8.97 7.50
N SER A 60 -0.50 -8.85 8.84
CA SER A 60 -1.20 -7.74 9.48
C SER A 60 -0.57 -6.40 9.09
N ILE A 61 -1.43 -5.48 8.65
CA ILE A 61 -1.07 -4.08 8.36
C ILE A 61 -1.38 -3.13 9.52
N VAL A 62 -1.91 -3.63 10.64
CA VAL A 62 -2.16 -2.81 11.83
C VAL A 62 -0.82 -2.26 12.36
N GLY A 63 -0.77 -0.95 12.58
CA GLY A 63 0.45 -0.24 13.02
C GLY A 63 1.42 0.13 11.88
N ARG A 64 1.08 -0.18 10.62
CA ARG A 64 1.81 0.28 9.44
C ARG A 64 1.24 1.61 8.91
N THR A 65 1.84 2.10 7.83
CA THR A 65 1.49 3.39 7.21
C THR A 65 0.88 3.16 5.83
N VAL A 66 -0.17 3.92 5.49
CA VAL A 66 -0.67 4.07 4.12
C VAL A 66 -0.04 5.33 3.53
N VAL A 67 0.55 5.22 2.34
CA VAL A 67 1.21 6.33 1.64
C VAL A 67 0.55 6.53 0.29
N VAL A 68 0.23 7.79 -0.04
CA VAL A 68 -0.20 8.21 -1.39
C VAL A 68 0.95 9.02 -1.98
N HIS A 69 1.35 8.67 -3.20
CA HIS A 69 2.46 9.31 -3.89
C HIS A 69 1.97 10.46 -4.78
N ALA A 70 2.87 11.41 -5.04
CA ALA A 70 2.74 12.32 -6.17
C ALA A 70 3.25 11.61 -7.43
N ASP A 71 2.64 11.93 -8.58
CA ASP A 71 3.10 11.49 -9.90
C ASP A 71 4.48 12.09 -10.27
#